data_AF-A0A1A3T2Z1-F1
#
_entry.id   AF-A0A1A3T2Z1-F1
#
_cell.length_a   1.000
_cell.length_b   1.000
_cell.length_c   1.000
_cell.angle_alpha   90.00
_cell.angle_beta   90.00
_cell.angle_gamma   90.00
#
_symmetry.space_group_name_H-M   'P 1'
#
loop_
_entity.id
_entity.type
_entity.pdbx_description
1 polymer ?
#
loop_
_entity_poly.entity_id
_entity_poly.type
_entity_poly.pdbx_seq_one_letter_code
_entity_poly.pdbx_strand_id
1 'polypeptide(L)'
;MYAAAIEALPDPSDPEFPDRAGVILAGLRKLQDSLTDAAARSRATPSVIVALSGVRNQYDELMATAANGPGATHGQRLYTARGRAKLTTAEAANGVGLRAALIEAVETEQSVLDDEAARIKDLIAALGG
;
A
#
# COMPACT_ATOMS: atom_id res chain seq x y z
N MET A 1 -2.34 4.88 -18.22
CA MET A 1 -1.20 5.79 -17.94
C MET A 1 -0.21 5.15 -16.98
N TYR A 2 -0.64 4.65 -15.81
CA TYR A 2 0.27 3.98 -14.88
C TYR A 2 0.84 2.64 -15.38
N ALA A 3 0.08 1.86 -16.17
CA ALA A 3 0.60 0.61 -16.76
C ALA A 3 1.95 0.76 -17.47
N ALA A 4 2.08 1.73 -18.38
CA ALA A 4 3.35 2.00 -19.07
C ALA A 4 4.47 2.48 -18.13
N ALA A 5 4.13 3.20 -17.06
CA ALA A 5 5.11 3.63 -16.06
C ALA A 5 5.60 2.45 -15.20
N ILE A 6 4.71 1.52 -14.87
CA ILE A 6 5.04 0.27 -14.15
C ILE A 6 5.90 -0.62 -15.04
N GLU A 7 5.55 -0.78 -16.31
CA GLU A 7 6.34 -1.55 -17.29
C GLU A 7 7.74 -0.97 -17.53
N ALA A 8 7.92 0.33 -17.31
CA ALA A 8 9.20 1.01 -17.43
C ALA A 8 10.03 1.01 -16.12
N LEU A 9 9.55 0.37 -15.05
CA LEU A 9 10.34 0.20 -13.84
C LEU A 9 11.55 -0.68 -14.13
N PRO A 10 12.69 -0.41 -13.47
CA PRO A 10 13.84 -1.32 -13.53
C PRO A 10 13.51 -2.65 -12.84
N ASP A 11 14.46 -3.59 -12.89
CA ASP A 11 14.33 -4.84 -12.14
C ASP A 11 14.15 -4.57 -10.63
N PRO A 12 13.35 -5.34 -9.88
CA PRO A 12 13.17 -5.14 -8.44
C PRO A 12 14.45 -5.21 -7.60
N SER A 13 15.52 -5.82 -8.12
CA SER A 13 16.85 -5.84 -7.49
C SER A 13 17.68 -4.59 -7.75
N ASP A 14 17.25 -3.74 -8.69
CA ASP A 14 17.92 -2.48 -9.02
C ASP A 14 17.80 -1.48 -7.84
N PRO A 15 18.91 -0.84 -7.42
CA PRO A 15 18.88 0.16 -6.36
C PRO A 15 17.93 1.35 -6.61
N GLU A 16 17.61 1.68 -7.86
CA GLU A 16 16.67 2.76 -8.21
C GLU A 16 15.20 2.33 -8.13
N PHE A 17 14.92 1.02 -8.06
CA PHE A 17 13.56 0.50 -8.06
C PHE A 17 12.69 1.07 -6.92
N PRO A 18 13.13 1.08 -5.64
CA PRO A 18 12.28 1.49 -4.53
C PRO A 18 11.77 2.93 -4.68
N ASP A 19 12.64 3.85 -5.09
CA ASP A 19 12.30 5.26 -5.27
C ASP A 19 11.30 5.46 -6.42
N ARG A 20 11.55 4.82 -7.57
CA ARG A 20 10.67 4.93 -8.74
C ARG A 20 9.31 4.28 -8.47
N ALA A 21 9.29 3.10 -7.83
CA ALA A 21 8.07 2.42 -7.44
C ALA A 21 7.27 3.26 -6.43
N GLY A 22 7.93 3.89 -5.45
CA GLY A 22 7.31 4.78 -4.47
C GLY A 22 6.54 5.95 -5.11
N VAL A 23 7.13 6.60 -6.13
CA VAL A 23 6.46 7.68 -6.88
C VAL A 23 5.18 7.18 -7.58
N ILE A 24 5.25 6.01 -8.21
CA ILE A 24 4.10 5.41 -8.89
C ILE A 24 3.01 5.02 -7.89
N LEU A 25 3.38 4.36 -6.78
CA LEU A 25 2.46 3.97 -5.71
C LEU A 25 1.73 5.19 -5.12
N ALA A 26 2.44 6.29 -4.86
CA ALA A 26 1.83 7.53 -4.39
C ALA A 26 0.83 8.12 -5.41
N GLY A 27 1.16 8.05 -6.70
CA GLY A 27 0.25 8.46 -7.78
C GLY A 27 -1.01 7.59 -7.88
N LEU A 28 -0.83 6.27 -7.87
CA LEU A 28 -1.93 5.29 -7.89
C LEU A 28 -2.88 5.48 -6.70
N ARG A 29 -2.35 5.74 -5.50
CA ARG A 29 -3.16 6.01 -4.31
C ARG A 29 -4.04 7.25 -4.47
N LYS A 30 -3.48 8.37 -4.94
CA LYS A 30 -4.27 9.59 -5.22
C LYS A 30 -5.39 9.34 -6.22
N LEU A 31 -5.11 8.52 -7.24
CA LEU A 31 -6.12 8.12 -8.23
C LEU A 31 -7.19 7.22 -7.60
N GLN A 32 -6.79 6.28 -6.75
CA GLN A 32 -7.71 5.41 -6.01
C GLN A 32 -8.64 6.22 -5.11
N ASP A 33 -8.13 7.22 -4.39
CA ASP A 33 -8.94 8.09 -3.52
C ASP A 33 -9.98 8.85 -4.35
N SER A 34 -9.54 9.47 -5.45
CA SER A 34 -10.42 10.20 -6.38
C SER A 34 -11.53 9.31 -6.97
N LEU A 35 -11.19 8.06 -7.32
CA LEU A 35 -12.16 7.09 -7.85
C LEU A 35 -13.08 6.52 -6.76
N THR A 36 -12.59 6.38 -5.53
CA THR A 36 -13.39 5.97 -4.37
C THR A 36 -14.44 7.03 -4.08
N ASP A 37 -14.05 8.30 -4.06
CA ASP A 37 -14.98 9.43 -3.92
C ASP A 37 -16.01 9.45 -5.05
N ALA A 38 -15.59 9.20 -6.29
CA ALA A 38 -16.51 9.12 -7.42
C ALA A 38 -17.49 7.94 -7.32
N ALA A 39 -17.02 6.78 -6.87
CA ALA A 39 -17.82 5.57 -6.70
C ALA A 39 -18.85 5.72 -5.56
N ALA A 40 -18.55 6.52 -4.53
CA ALA A 40 -19.46 6.78 -3.41
C ALA A 40 -20.63 7.72 -3.77
N ARG A 41 -20.60 8.40 -4.93
CA ARG A 41 -21.67 9.30 -5.36
C ARG A 41 -22.89 8.50 -5.82
N SER A 42 -24.10 9.05 -5.58
CA SER A 42 -25.38 8.42 -5.92
C SER A 42 -25.59 8.11 -7.41
N ARG A 43 -24.72 8.62 -8.30
CA ARG A 43 -24.77 8.43 -9.77
C ARG A 43 -23.48 7.82 -10.33
N ALA A 44 -22.74 7.06 -9.53
CA ALA A 44 -21.57 6.34 -10.03
C ALA A 44 -21.97 5.40 -11.19
N THR A 45 -21.19 5.43 -12.27
CA THR A 45 -21.40 4.55 -13.42
C THR A 45 -20.60 3.25 -13.25
N PRO A 46 -21.01 2.13 -13.89
CA PRO A 46 -20.22 0.90 -13.89
C PRO A 46 -18.76 1.10 -14.37
N SER A 47 -18.53 2.05 -15.29
CA SER A 47 -17.18 2.39 -15.76
C SER A 47 -16.27 2.94 -14.66
N VAL A 48 -16.80 3.69 -13.68
CA VAL A 48 -16.03 4.16 -12.51
C VAL A 48 -15.64 2.98 -11.63
N ILE A 49 -16.54 2.01 -11.45
CA ILE A 49 -16.26 0.81 -10.64
C ILE A 49 -15.18 -0.06 -11.29
N VAL A 50 -15.24 -0.23 -12.62
CA VAL A 50 -14.20 -0.95 -13.38
C VAL A 50 -12.85 -0.24 -13.28
N ALA A 51 -12.84 1.09 -13.42
CA ALA A 51 -11.60 1.88 -13.28
C ALA A 51 -11.02 1.77 -11.86
N LEU A 52 -11.85 1.87 -10.82
CA LEU A 52 -11.43 1.74 -9.43
C LEU A 52 -10.84 0.35 -9.15
N SER A 53 -11.50 -0.71 -9.62
CA SER A 53 -11.00 -2.08 -9.54
C SER A 53 -9.63 -2.23 -10.21
N GLY A 54 -9.49 -1.71 -11.44
CA GLY A 54 -8.22 -1.77 -12.17
C GLY A 54 -7.07 -1.04 -11.47
N VAL A 55 -7.34 0.13 -10.87
CA VAL A 55 -6.33 0.89 -10.11
C VAL A 55 -5.93 0.15 -8.83
N ARG A 56 -6.89 -0.44 -8.11
CA ARG A 56 -6.60 -1.25 -6.90
C ARG A 56 -5.72 -2.45 -7.23
N ASN A 57 -6.03 -3.18 -8.29
CA ASN A 57 -5.22 -4.33 -8.72
C ASN A 57 -3.79 -3.91 -9.08
N GLN A 58 -3.61 -2.84 -9.86
CA GLN A 58 -2.28 -2.32 -10.21
C GLN A 58 -1.49 -1.87 -8.98
N TYR A 59 -2.18 -1.24 -8.02
CA TYR A 59 -1.58 -0.84 -6.75
C TYR A 59 -1.12 -2.05 -5.95
N ASP A 60 -1.98 -3.07 -5.80
CA ASP A 60 -1.69 -4.27 -5.03
C ASP A 60 -0.54 -5.09 -5.65
N GLU A 61 -0.49 -5.22 -6.97
CA GLU A 61 0.57 -5.93 -7.70
C GLU A 61 1.93 -5.22 -7.54
N LEU A 62 1.96 -3.90 -7.75
CA LEU A 62 3.18 -3.12 -7.58
C LEU A 62 3.63 -3.12 -6.11
N MET A 63 2.69 -3.00 -5.16
CA MET A 63 2.97 -3.03 -3.73
C MET A 63 3.56 -4.37 -3.31
N ALA A 64 2.99 -5.48 -3.77
CA ALA A 64 3.52 -6.82 -3.50
C ALA A 64 4.95 -6.99 -4.06
N THR A 65 5.23 -6.40 -5.22
CA THR A 65 6.58 -6.43 -5.80
C THR A 65 7.56 -5.61 -4.95
N ALA A 66 7.18 -4.38 -4.59
CA ALA A 66 7.99 -3.49 -3.76
C ALA A 66 8.27 -4.07 -2.37
N ALA A 67 7.27 -4.67 -1.72
CA ALA A 67 7.39 -5.25 -0.39
C ALA A 67 8.43 -6.39 -0.28
N ASN A 68 8.73 -7.08 -1.38
CA ASN A 68 9.72 -8.16 -1.42
C ASN A 68 11.15 -7.67 -1.72
N GLY A 69 11.31 -6.39 -2.09
CA GLY A 69 12.61 -5.82 -2.42
C GLY A 69 13.51 -5.58 -1.19
N PRO A 70 14.84 -5.50 -1.36
CA PRO A 70 15.78 -5.23 -0.27
C PRO A 70 15.57 -3.84 0.35
N GLY A 71 15.10 -2.86 -0.43
CA GLY A 71 14.79 -1.50 0.03
C GLY A 71 13.35 -1.28 0.49
N ALA A 72 12.56 -2.36 0.67
CA ALA A 72 11.15 -2.22 0.99
C ALA A 72 10.92 -1.53 2.34
N THR A 73 10.00 -0.57 2.37
CA THR A 73 9.65 0.17 3.59
C THR A 73 8.81 -0.70 4.53
N HIS A 74 8.70 -0.28 5.79
CA HIS A 74 7.78 -0.93 6.74
C HIS A 74 6.32 -0.84 6.27
N GLY A 75 5.93 0.29 5.65
CA GLY A 75 4.60 0.49 5.08
C GLY A 75 4.25 -0.54 4.02
N GLN A 76 5.18 -0.77 3.08
CA GLN A 76 5.00 -1.76 2.02
C GLN A 76 4.87 -3.18 2.56
N ARG A 77 5.78 -3.58 3.45
CA ARG A 77 5.76 -4.90 4.09
C ARG A 77 4.50 -5.11 4.91
N LEU A 78 4.11 -4.11 5.71
CA LEU A 78 2.89 -4.15 6.52
C LEU A 78 1.64 -4.29 5.65
N TYR A 79 1.50 -3.48 4.60
CA TYR A 79 0.36 -3.56 3.68
C TYR A 79 0.20 -4.96 3.11
N THR A 80 1.28 -5.54 2.59
CA THR A 80 1.25 -6.88 1.99
C THR A 80 0.99 -7.96 3.04
N ALA A 81 1.66 -7.93 4.20
CA ALA A 81 1.46 -8.92 5.25
C ALA A 81 0.02 -8.90 5.79
N ARG A 82 -0.51 -7.70 6.05
CA ARG A 82 -1.89 -7.48 6.50
C ARG A 82 -2.90 -7.97 5.46
N GLY A 83 -2.67 -7.63 4.18
CA GLY A 83 -3.51 -8.06 3.06
C GLY A 83 -3.56 -9.58 2.90
N ARG A 84 -2.41 -10.26 2.99
CA ARG A 84 -2.33 -11.73 2.96
C ARG A 84 -3.09 -12.37 4.13
N ALA A 85 -3.02 -11.74 5.31
CA ALA A 85 -3.76 -12.16 6.49
C ALA A 85 -5.25 -11.76 6.47
N LYS A 86 -5.70 -11.03 5.44
CA LYS A 86 -7.08 -10.51 5.28
C LYS A 86 -7.55 -9.63 6.44
N LEU A 87 -6.62 -8.89 7.04
CA LEU A 87 -6.91 -8.02 8.18
C LEU A 87 -7.24 -6.60 7.70
N THR A 88 -8.19 -5.96 8.36
CA THR A 88 -8.43 -4.52 8.27
C THR A 88 -7.31 -3.75 8.99
N THR A 89 -7.19 -2.45 8.70
CA THR A 89 -6.25 -1.56 9.42
C THR A 89 -6.57 -1.52 10.92
N ALA A 90 -7.86 -1.58 11.28
CA ALA A 90 -8.31 -1.62 12.68
C ALA A 90 -7.92 -2.92 13.40
N GLU A 91 -8.11 -4.09 12.77
CA GLU A 91 -7.72 -5.37 13.37
C GLU A 91 -6.20 -5.47 13.56
N ALA A 92 -5.43 -5.06 12.56
CA ALA A 92 -3.97 -4.98 12.64
C ALA A 92 -3.51 -4.05 13.77
N ALA A 93 -4.10 -2.86 13.87
CA ALA A 93 -3.77 -1.90 14.92
C ALA A 93 -4.05 -2.44 16.33
N ASN A 94 -5.20 -3.09 16.52
CA ASN A 94 -5.58 -3.68 17.80
C ASN A 94 -4.60 -4.76 18.24
N GLY A 95 -4.07 -5.56 17.30
CA GLY A 95 -3.12 -6.64 17.58
C GLY A 95 -1.80 -6.17 18.22
N VAL A 96 -1.44 -4.89 18.06
CA VAL A 96 -0.21 -4.29 18.61
C VAL A 96 -0.47 -3.04 19.46
N GLY A 97 -1.73 -2.80 19.86
CA GLY A 97 -2.10 -1.67 20.72
C GLY A 97 -1.82 -0.31 20.08
N LEU A 98 -2.08 -0.20 18.77
CA LEU A 98 -1.93 1.03 17.98
C LEU A 98 -3.30 1.55 17.52
N ARG A 99 -3.31 2.76 16.95
CA ARG A 99 -4.51 3.36 16.34
C ARG A 99 -4.62 2.93 14.88
N ALA A 100 -5.83 2.68 14.37
CA ALA A 100 -6.02 2.34 12.94
C ALA A 100 -5.43 3.39 11.99
N ALA A 101 -5.61 4.67 12.31
CA ALA A 101 -5.04 5.78 11.55
C ALA A 101 -3.50 5.76 11.50
N LEU A 102 -2.83 5.13 12.47
CA LEU A 102 -1.38 4.97 12.44
C LEU A 102 -0.96 3.89 11.43
N ILE A 103 -1.72 2.79 11.33
CA ILE A 103 -1.49 1.77 10.28
C ILE A 103 -1.64 2.42 8.90
N GLU A 104 -2.67 3.24 8.70
CA GLU A 104 -2.89 3.99 7.46
C GLU A 104 -1.74 4.98 7.17
N ALA A 105 -1.27 5.70 8.18
CA ALA A 105 -0.13 6.61 8.07
C ALA A 105 1.14 5.86 7.61
N VAL A 106 1.42 4.71 8.21
CA VAL A 106 2.60 3.89 7.90
C VAL A 106 2.51 3.33 6.48
N GLU A 107 1.38 2.76 6.09
CA GLU A 107 1.16 2.26 4.73
C GLU A 107 1.15 3.38 3.67
N THR A 108 1.02 4.64 4.12
CA THR A 108 1.14 5.84 3.29
C THR A 108 2.50 6.53 3.37
N GLU A 109 3.51 5.82 3.89
CA GLU A 109 4.90 6.27 4.01
C GLU A 109 5.05 7.54 4.88
N GLN A 110 4.13 7.76 5.81
CA GLN A 110 4.28 8.81 6.81
C GLN A 110 5.23 8.35 7.92
N SER A 111 5.99 9.30 8.45
CA SER A 111 6.89 9.07 9.58
C SER A 111 6.09 8.79 10.86
N VAL A 112 6.60 7.89 11.67
CA VAL A 112 6.05 7.48 12.96
C VAL A 112 7.12 7.54 14.05
N LEU A 113 6.72 7.48 15.31
CA LEU A 113 7.64 7.43 16.43
C LEU A 113 8.41 6.10 16.47
N ASP A 114 9.58 6.09 17.10
CA ASP A 114 10.45 4.90 17.14
C ASP A 114 9.79 3.70 17.85
N ASP A 115 9.02 3.96 18.92
CA ASP A 115 8.28 2.93 19.66
C ASP A 115 7.12 2.36 18.84
N GLU A 116 6.44 3.20 18.05
CA GLU A 116 5.43 2.79 17.08
C GLU A 116 6.06 1.92 15.98
N ALA A 117 7.21 2.32 15.44
CA ALA A 117 7.96 1.57 14.44
C ALA A 117 8.38 0.17 14.94
N ALA A 118 8.78 0.04 16.21
CA ALA A 118 9.11 -1.24 16.81
C ALA A 118 7.91 -2.20 16.81
N ARG A 119 6.74 -1.73 17.26
CA ARG A 119 5.50 -2.52 17.26
C ARG A 119 5.04 -2.93 15.88
N ILE A 120 5.26 -2.08 14.88
CA ILE A 120 4.98 -2.38 13.47
C ILE A 120 5.89 -3.51 12.97
N LYS A 121 7.19 -3.47 13.30
CA LYS A 121 8.12 -4.57 12.96
C LYS A 121 7.69 -5.89 13.60
N ASP A 122 7.26 -5.86 14.86
CA ASP A 122 6.76 -7.04 15.56
C ASP A 122 5.51 -7.61 14.88
N LEU A 123 4.58 -6.75 14.46
CA LEU A 123 3.39 -7.16 13.72
C LEU A 123 3.74 -7.79 12.36
N ILE A 124 4.63 -7.15 11.60
CA ILE A 124 5.11 -7.64 10.30
C ILE A 124 5.68 -9.05 10.46
N ALA A 125 6.59 -9.24 11.43
CA ALA A 125 7.19 -10.53 11.73
C ALA A 125 6.14 -11.59 12.14
N ALA A 126 5.14 -11.22 12.96
CA ALA A 126 4.08 -12.12 13.39
C ALA A 126 3.15 -12.57 12.23
N LEU A 127 3.02 -11.74 11.20
CA LEU A 127 2.23 -12.03 10.00
C LEU A 127 3.01 -12.79 8.91
N GLY A 128 4.27 -13.15 9.16
CA GLY A 128 5.12 -13.86 8.21
C GLY A 128 5.65 -13.00 7.07
N GLY A 129 5.85 -11.70 7.34
CA GLY A 129 6.51 -10.74 6.45
C GLY A 129 7.73 -10.09 7.09
#